data_AF-A0A291LYX0-F1
#
_entry.id   AF-A0A291LYX0-F1
#
_cell.length_a   1.000
_cell.length_b   1.000
_cell.length_c   1.000
_cell.angle_alpha   90.00
_cell.angle_beta   90.00
_cell.angle_gamma   90.00
#
_symmetry.space_group_name_H-M   'P 1'
#
loop_
_entity.id
_entity.type
_entity.pdbx_description
1 polymer ?
#
loop_
_entity_poly.entity_id
_entity_poly.type
_entity_poly.pdbx_seq_one_letter_code
_entity_poly.pdbx_strand_id
1 'polypeptide(L)' 'MANTEQRILERDQTGRLLTVQTNGGTVVIEVEHAPGIWITADTIAADYVGEIRGIGAARFRLTPSDGASWQVHP' A
#
# COMPACT_ATOMS: atom_id res chain seq x y z
N MET A 1 1.85 -7.65 -19.27
CA MET A 1 1.99 -6.27 -18.76
C MET A 1 1.42 -6.29 -17.35
N ALA A 2 2.22 -6.02 -16.32
CA ALA A 2 1.71 -5.98 -14.95
C ALA A 2 0.70 -4.83 -14.87
N ASN A 3 -0.53 -5.12 -14.44
CA ASN A 3 -1.55 -4.10 -14.29
C ASN A 3 -1.25 -3.36 -12.97
N THR A 4 -0.49 -2.27 -13.07
CA THR A 4 -0.04 -1.50 -11.90
C THR A 4 -1.21 -0.67 -11.37
N GLU A 5 -2.06 -1.26 -10.54
CA GLU A 5 -3.15 -0.53 -9.87
C GLU A 5 -2.61 0.27 -8.69
N GLN A 6 -2.35 1.55 -8.94
CA GLN A 6 -1.96 2.49 -7.90
C GLN A 6 -3.19 3.07 -7.19
N ARG A 7 -3.15 3.18 -5.86
CA ARG A 7 -4.13 3.97 -5.12
C ARG A 7 -3.46 4.77 -4.02
N ILE A 8 -3.93 6.00 -3.87
CA ILE A 8 -3.51 6.91 -2.81
C ILE A 8 -4.52 6.81 -1.67
N LEU A 9 -4.01 6.55 -0.47
CA LEU A 9 -4.82 6.57 0.75
C LEU A 9 -4.49 7.84 1.51
N GLU A 10 -5.55 8.58 1.84
CA GLU A 10 -5.49 9.81 2.64
C GLU A 10 -6.23 9.56 3.95
N ARG A 11 -5.73 10.18 5.03
CA ARG A 11 -6.22 10.21 6.42
C ARG A 11 -7.54 9.46 6.68
N ASP A 12 -7.48 8.52 7.61
CA ASP A 12 -8.58 8.24 8.54
C ASP A 12 -8.06 8.00 9.96
N GLN A 13 -8.90 8.25 10.96
CA GLN A 13 -8.59 8.00 12.38
C GLN A 13 -8.84 6.54 12.78
N THR A 14 -9.34 5.75 11.85
CA THR A 14 -9.68 4.33 11.96
C THR A 14 -8.57 3.55 11.28
N GLY A 15 -7.86 2.68 11.99
CA GLY A 15 -6.89 1.80 11.31
C GLY A 15 -7.61 0.99 10.23
N ARG A 16 -7.14 1.06 8.98
CA ARG A 16 -7.72 0.29 7.87
C ARG A 16 -7.08 -1.08 7.76
N LEU A 17 -7.86 -2.09 7.40
CA LEU A 17 -7.33 -3.41 7.11
C LEU A 17 -6.83 -3.46 5.65
N LEU A 18 -5.57 -3.85 5.46
CA LEU A 18 -4.97 -4.16 4.18
C LEU A 18 -4.87 -5.68 4.02
N THR A 19 -5.41 -6.17 2.90
CA THR A 19 -5.25 -7.55 2.44
C THR A 19 -4.42 -7.54 1.15
N VAL A 20 -3.38 -8.37 1.09
CA VAL A 20 -2.51 -8.55 -0.08
C VAL A 20 -2.45 -10.03 -0.43
N GLN A 21 -2.67 -10.33 -1.71
CA GLN A 21 -2.40 -11.64 -2.31
C GLN A 21 -1.25 -11.47 -3.30
N THR A 22 -0.10 -12.06 -3.04
CA THR A 22 1.09 -11.73 -3.83
C THR A 22 1.14 -12.47 -5.15
N ASN A 23 0.62 -13.70 -5.23
CA ASN A 23 0.59 -14.50 -6.46
C ASN A 23 1.95 -14.57 -7.18
N GLY A 24 3.06 -14.53 -6.44
CA GLY A 24 4.42 -14.48 -6.99
C GLY A 24 4.96 -13.07 -7.31
N GLY A 25 4.17 -12.02 -7.11
CA GLY A 25 4.57 -10.62 -7.23
C GLY A 25 4.74 -9.90 -5.90
N THR A 26 4.65 -8.57 -5.92
CA THR A 26 4.84 -7.74 -4.72
C THR A 26 3.86 -6.58 -4.63
N VAL A 27 3.64 -6.05 -3.43
CA VAL A 27 3.00 -4.75 -3.22
C VAL A 27 4.00 -3.84 -2.51
N VAL A 28 4.36 -2.75 -3.16
CA VAL A 28 5.22 -1.71 -2.59
C VAL A 28 4.33 -0.66 -1.92
N ILE A 29 4.67 -0.31 -0.67
CA ILE A 29 4.03 0.75 0.10
C ILE A 29 4.99 1.92 0.19
N GLU A 30 4.54 3.07 -0.27
CA GLU A 30 5.29 4.32 -0.22
C GLU A 30 4.56 5.38 0.59
N VAL A 31 5.33 6.23 1.26
CA VAL A 31 4.82 7.37 2.04
C VAL A 31 5.29 8.66 1.37
N GLU A 32 4.41 9.65 1.28
CA GLU A 32 4.79 10.98 0.82
C GLU A 32 5.57 11.73 1.91
N HIS A 33 6.86 11.93 1.70
CA HIS A 33 7.75 12.63 2.63
C HIS A 33 7.67 14.16 2.48
N ALA A 34 7.50 14.63 1.25
CA ALA A 34 7.29 16.02 0.87
C ALA A 34 6.39 16.06 -0.38
N PRO A 35 5.77 17.19 -0.74
CA PRO A 35 4.85 17.25 -1.87
C PRO A 35 5.44 16.65 -3.15
N GLY A 36 4.87 15.53 -3.61
CA GLY A 36 5.31 14.78 -4.79
C GLY A 36 6.53 13.87 -4.59
N ILE A 37 7.17 13.88 -3.42
CA ILE A 37 8.32 13.03 -3.09
C ILE A 37 7.85 11.82 -2.28
N TRP A 38 7.94 10.65 -2.90
CA TRP A 38 7.54 9.37 -2.33
C TRP A 38 8.76 8.55 -1.95
N ILE A 39 8.73 7.95 -0.76
CA ILE A 39 9.77 7.04 -0.28
C ILE A 39 9.16 5.68 0.04
N THR A 40 9.86 4.60 -0.32
CA THR A 40 9.45 3.24 0.04
C THR A 40 9.50 3.06 1.55
N ALA A 41 8.35 2.74 2.13
CA ALA A 41 8.22 2.40 3.54
C ALA A 41 8.30 0.88 3.74
N ASP A 42 7.71 0.10 2.85
CA ASP A 42 7.71 -1.36 2.92
C ASP A 42 7.48 -2.02 1.55
N THR A 43 7.86 -3.30 1.43
CA THR A 43 7.61 -4.15 0.27
C THR A 43 7.10 -5.51 0.73
N ILE A 44 5.85 -5.81 0.39
CA ILE A 44 5.18 -7.07 0.73
C ILE A 44 5.36 -8.07 -0.42
N ALA A 45 6.09 -9.16 -0.17
CA ALA A 45 6.39 -10.20 -1.16
C ALA A 45 5.79 -11.59 -0.83
N ALA A 46 5.07 -11.70 0.29
CA ALA A 46 4.26 -12.86 0.65
C ALA A 46 2.82 -12.41 0.98
N ASP A 47 1.85 -13.32 0.90
CA ASP A 47 0.47 -13.04 1.30
C ASP A 47 0.44 -12.42 2.69
N TYR A 48 -0.36 -11.35 2.82
CA TYR A 48 -0.33 -10.51 4.01
C TYR A 48 -1.72 -9.98 4.34
N VAL A 49 -2.05 -10.01 5.63
CA VAL A 49 -3.21 -9.33 6.19
C VAL A 49 -2.72 -8.54 7.39
N GLY A 50 -2.92 -7.23 7.37
CA GLY A 50 -2.48 -6.38 8.46
C GLY A 50 -3.14 -5.03 8.45
N GLU A 51 -2.98 -4.30 9.55
CA GLU A 51 -3.56 -2.98 9.69
C GLU A 51 -2.58 -1.89 9.27
N ILE A 52 -3.05 -0.96 8.44
CA ILE A 52 -2.35 0.30 8.19
C ILE A 52 -2.75 1.23 9.34
N ARG A 53 -1.93 1.27 10.39
CA ARG A 53 -2.12 2.13 11.56
C ARG A 53 -1.23 3.36 11.51
N GLY A 54 -1.83 4.49 11.91
CA GLY A 54 -1.16 5.64 12.51
C GLY A 54 0.02 6.22 11.74
N ILE A 55 -0.21 7.23 10.90
CA ILE A 55 0.83 8.21 10.56
C ILE A 55 0.19 9.57 10.33
N GLY A 56 0.03 10.38 11.39
CA GLY A 56 -0.25 11.83 11.29
C GLY A 56 -1.06 12.29 10.07
N ALA A 57 -0.57 13.30 9.35
CA ALA A 57 -1.12 13.76 8.07
C ALA A 57 -0.35 13.18 6.86
N ALA A 58 -0.08 11.87 6.85
CA ALA A 58 0.65 11.22 5.75
C ALA A 58 -0.28 10.72 4.63
N ARG A 59 0.22 10.75 3.40
CA ARG A 59 -0.39 10.11 2.22
C ARG A 59 0.40 8.86 1.88
N PHE A 60 -0.32 7.80 1.54
CA PHE A 60 0.28 6.52 1.16
C PHE A 60 -0.01 6.21 -0.29
N ARG A 61 0.93 5.56 -0.95
CA ARG A 61 0.77 4.99 -2.29
C ARG A 61 1.05 3.49 -2.19
N LEU A 62 0.09 2.68 -2.64
CA LEU A 62 0.26 1.24 -2.76
C LEU A 62 0.31 0.86 -4.23
N THR A 63 1.32 0.06 -4.59
CA THR A 63 1.65 -0.27 -5.97
C THR A 63 1.90 -1.79 -6.09
N PRO A 64 0.97 -2.57 -6.68
CA PRO A 64 1.19 -3.97 -6.97
C PRO A 64 2.04 -4.16 -8.23
N SER A 65 2.81 -5.24 -8.26
CA SER A 65 3.56 -5.71 -9.41
C SER A 65 3.35 -7.22 -9.61
N ASP A 66 3.66 -7.68 -10.83
CA ASP A 66 3.84 -9.10 -11.15
C ASP A 66 2.68 -10.03 -10.74
N GLY A 67 1.45 -9.54 -10.86
CA GLY A 67 0.23 -10.31 -10.58
C GLY A 67 -0.24 -10.24 -9.12
N ALA A 68 0.45 -9.50 -8.26
CA ALA A 68 -0.04 -9.21 -6.93
C ALA A 68 -1.34 -8.39 -7.01
N SER A 69 -2.26 -8.65 -6.08
CA SER A 69 -3.48 -7.88 -5.89
C SER A 69 -3.59 -7.44 -4.44
N TRP A 70 -4.36 -6.39 -4.22
CA TRP A 70 -4.54 -5.86 -2.88
C TRP A 70 -5.90 -5.20 -2.70
N GLN A 71 -6.39 -5.19 -1.46
CA GLN A 71 -7.64 -4.54 -1.08
C GLN A 71 -7.47 -3.83 0.26
N VAL A 72 -8.11 -2.67 0.37
CA VAL A 72 -8.20 -1.92 1.62
C VAL A 72 -9.65 -1.84 2.04
N HIS A 73 -9.90 -2.31 3.25
CA HIS A 73 -11.21 -2.31 3.88
C HIS A 73 -11.33 -1.12 4.83
N PRO A 74 -12.55 -0.56 5.02
CA PRO A 74 -12.82 0.44 6.03
C PRO A 74 -12.47 -0.02 7.45
#